data_AF-A0A662QAJ8-F1
#
_entry.id   AF-A0A662QAJ8-F1
#
_cell.length_a   1.000
_cell.length_b   1.000
_cell.length_c   1.000
_cell.angle_alpha   90.00
_cell.angle_beta   90.00
_cell.angle_gamma   90.00
#
_symmetry.space_group_name_H-M   'P 1'
#
loop_
_entity.id
_entity.type
_entity.pdbx_description
1 polymer ?
#
loop_
_entity_poly.entity_id
_entity_poly.type
_entity_poly.pdbx_seq_one_letter_code
_entity_poly.pdbx_strand_id
1 'polypeptide(L)'
;MRRLVRMERERAPFQPTCSELVLKIKGDVYDIHTDYGDDLEWFAEAIKSFEDVPKITQEDLVLIAIDEDHLREVLQRIVNFFEIEFVDNIGGGGNFESVMWILYQYVLYKNGLIKEFDPQKIIWEETKKFEEVCYTLDVRAVSDEEHRRILTEIGALDEEELEEDECEDSS
;
A
#
# COMPACT_ATOMS: atom_id res chain seq x y z
N MET A 1 -2.50 -5.62 -37.40
CA MET A 1 -3.52 -5.19 -36.42
C MET A 1 -3.58 -6.25 -35.33
N ARG A 2 -3.38 -5.88 -34.06
CA ARG A 2 -3.60 -6.82 -32.94
C ARG A 2 -5.10 -7.05 -32.75
N ARG A 3 -5.49 -8.25 -32.33
CA ARG A 3 -6.85 -8.55 -31.88
C ARG A 3 -6.73 -9.33 -30.57
N LEU A 4 -6.82 -8.64 -29.43
CA LEU A 4 -6.91 -9.31 -28.13
C LEU A 4 -8.15 -10.19 -28.11
N VAL A 5 -8.01 -11.42 -27.62
CA VAL A 5 -9.13 -12.29 -27.28
C VAL A 5 -9.54 -11.97 -25.86
N ARG A 6 -10.83 -11.66 -25.66
CA ARG A 6 -11.39 -11.38 -24.34
C ARG A 6 -11.88 -12.69 -23.73
N MET A 7 -11.18 -13.23 -22.75
CA MET A 7 -11.70 -14.33 -21.93
C MET A 7 -12.65 -13.77 -20.87
N GLU A 8 -13.92 -14.14 -20.95
CA GLU A 8 -14.90 -13.86 -19.91
C GLU A 8 -14.91 -15.06 -18.93
N ARG A 9 -14.24 -14.93 -17.77
CA ARG A 9 -14.39 -15.90 -16.67
C ARG A 9 -15.77 -15.70 -16.04
N GLU A 10 -16.54 -16.78 -15.94
CA GLU A 10 -17.84 -16.78 -15.25
C GLU A 10 -17.63 -16.43 -13.77
N ARG A 11 -18.40 -15.45 -13.26
CA ARG A 11 -18.30 -15.03 -11.85
C ARG A 11 -18.83 -16.13 -10.94
N ALA A 12 -17.95 -16.73 -10.14
CA ALA A 12 -18.34 -17.40 -8.90
C ALA A 12 -19.18 -16.44 -8.02
N PRO A 13 -20.12 -16.94 -7.22
CA PRO A 13 -20.93 -16.10 -6.34
C PRO A 13 -20.02 -15.35 -5.36
N PHE A 14 -20.12 -14.01 -5.39
CA PHE A 14 -19.23 -13.09 -4.68
C PHE A 14 -19.26 -13.34 -3.17
N GLN A 15 -18.14 -13.80 -2.61
CA GLN A 15 -17.84 -13.75 -1.18
C GLN A 15 -16.60 -12.85 -1.01
N PRO A 16 -16.69 -11.74 -0.26
CA PRO A 16 -15.55 -10.86 -0.02
C PRO A 16 -14.69 -11.39 1.15
N THR A 17 -13.49 -11.88 0.84
CA THR A 17 -12.41 -12.32 1.76
C THR A 17 -11.06 -12.18 1.05
N CYS A 18 -9.93 -12.02 1.78
CA CYS A 18 -8.59 -11.58 1.31
C CYS A 18 -8.60 -10.12 0.76
N SER A 19 -8.05 -9.06 1.35
CA SER A 19 -7.18 -8.82 2.52
C SER A 19 -5.66 -8.73 2.35
N GLU A 20 -5.09 -8.78 1.13
CA GLU A 20 -3.64 -8.92 0.93
C GLU A 20 -3.05 -7.76 0.14
N LEU A 21 -1.87 -7.27 0.53
CA LEU A 21 -1.20 -6.10 -0.07
C LEU A 21 0.32 -6.25 -0.01
N VAL A 22 0.97 -6.21 -1.18
CA VAL A 22 2.43 -6.21 -1.30
C VAL A 22 2.92 -4.82 -1.71
N LEU A 23 3.79 -4.24 -0.89
CA LEU A 23 4.42 -2.93 -1.13
C LEU A 23 5.93 -3.01 -0.98
N LYS A 24 6.62 -2.02 -1.54
CA LYS A 24 8.03 -1.76 -1.31
C LYS A 24 8.18 -0.36 -0.73
N ILE A 25 8.95 -0.22 0.36
CA ILE A 25 9.13 1.03 1.08
C ILE A 25 10.63 1.21 1.33
N LYS A 26 11.22 2.28 0.77
CA LYS A 26 12.68 2.54 0.78
C LYS A 26 13.56 1.36 0.30
N GLY A 27 13.01 0.47 -0.52
CA GLY A 27 13.69 -0.73 -1.03
C GLY A 27 13.29 -2.03 -0.32
N ASP A 28 12.79 -1.96 0.91
CA ASP A 28 12.37 -3.14 1.68
C ASP A 28 10.95 -3.57 1.27
N VAL A 29 10.73 -4.88 1.12
CA VAL A 29 9.43 -5.46 0.74
C VAL A 29 8.59 -5.75 1.99
N TYR A 30 7.31 -5.40 1.92
CA TYR A 30 6.31 -5.63 2.95
C TYR A 30 5.13 -6.38 2.32
N ASP A 31 4.90 -7.59 2.82
CA ASP A 31 3.71 -8.39 2.54
C ASP A 31 2.79 -8.29 3.77
N ILE A 32 1.51 -7.97 3.56
CA ILE A 32 0.59 -7.55 4.63
C ILE A 32 -0.78 -8.21 4.42
N HIS A 33 -1.12 -9.20 5.27
CA HIS A 33 -2.38 -9.95 5.22
C HIS A 33 -3.32 -9.51 6.35
N THR A 34 -4.26 -8.61 6.07
CA THR A 34 -5.09 -7.97 7.11
C THR A 34 -6.27 -8.81 7.63
N ASP A 35 -6.51 -10.00 7.07
CA ASP A 35 -7.33 -11.03 7.73
C ASP A 35 -6.64 -11.53 9.02
N TYR A 36 -5.34 -11.26 9.19
CA TYR A 36 -4.56 -11.45 10.41
C TYR A 36 -4.19 -10.09 11.01
N GLY A 37 -4.85 -9.69 12.11
CA GLY A 37 -4.59 -8.40 12.77
C GLY A 37 -3.12 -8.22 13.22
N ASP A 38 -2.42 -9.32 13.44
CA ASP A 38 -1.00 -9.39 13.81
C ASP A 38 -0.08 -8.74 12.75
N ASP A 39 -0.46 -8.73 11.47
CA ASP A 39 0.38 -8.22 10.37
C ASP A 39 0.44 -6.69 10.35
N LEU A 40 -0.68 -6.01 10.66
CA LEU A 40 -0.71 -4.56 10.81
C LEU A 40 0.04 -4.10 12.08
N GLU A 41 0.03 -4.92 13.13
CA GLU A 41 0.85 -4.68 14.33
C GLU A 41 2.35 -4.89 14.03
N TRP A 42 2.70 -5.96 13.32
CA TRP A 42 4.06 -6.21 12.85
C TRP A 42 4.56 -5.06 11.97
N PHE A 43 3.77 -4.62 10.99
CA PHE A 43 4.09 -3.48 10.14
C PHE A 43 4.29 -2.20 10.96
N ALA A 44 3.38 -1.92 11.90
CA ALA A 44 3.47 -0.75 12.78
C ALA A 44 4.70 -0.77 13.71
N GLU A 45 5.22 -1.94 14.09
CA GLU A 45 6.52 -2.06 14.76
C GLU A 45 7.69 -1.92 13.77
N ALA A 46 7.62 -2.55 12.59
CA ALA A 46 8.67 -2.53 11.58
C ALA A 46 9.01 -1.09 11.13
N ILE A 47 8.00 -0.24 10.90
CA ILE A 47 8.24 1.16 10.51
C ILE A 47 8.90 2.01 11.60
N LYS A 48 8.95 1.56 12.87
CA LYS A 48 9.64 2.29 13.93
C LYS A 48 11.15 2.33 13.74
N SER A 49 11.70 1.43 12.91
CA SER A 49 13.10 1.41 12.48
C SER A 49 13.51 2.64 11.66
N PHE A 50 12.57 3.36 11.03
CA PHE A 50 12.86 4.58 10.30
C PHE A 50 13.21 5.74 11.26
N GLU A 51 14.49 6.10 11.33
CA GLU A 51 14.97 7.18 12.21
C GLU A 51 14.41 8.55 11.82
N ASP A 52 14.31 8.84 10.52
CA ASP A 52 13.78 10.09 9.96
C ASP A 52 12.36 9.94 9.40
N VAL A 53 11.62 11.05 9.36
CA VAL A 53 10.26 11.19 8.81
C VAL A 53 10.12 12.51 8.03
N PRO A 54 9.14 12.67 7.11
CA PRO A 54 8.88 13.98 6.53
C PRO A 54 8.37 14.94 7.59
N LYS A 55 8.71 16.22 7.45
CA LYS A 55 8.25 17.25 8.37
C LYS A 55 6.77 17.56 8.14
N ILE A 56 5.97 17.39 9.20
CA ILE A 56 4.58 17.85 9.29
C ILE A 56 4.50 18.85 10.44
N THR A 57 3.67 19.87 10.29
CA THR A 57 3.52 20.97 11.25
C THR A 57 2.11 21.04 11.84
N GLN A 58 1.94 21.81 12.91
CA GLN A 58 0.61 22.11 13.45
C GLN A 58 -0.25 22.91 12.46
N GLU A 59 0.37 23.69 11.57
CA GLU A 59 -0.30 24.43 10.50
C GLU A 59 -0.87 23.46 9.44
N ASP A 60 -0.11 22.44 9.05
CA ASP A 60 -0.62 21.36 8.18
C ASP A 60 -1.89 20.72 8.74
N LEU A 61 -1.92 20.41 10.05
CA LEU A 61 -3.10 19.82 10.70
C LEU A 61 -4.32 20.76 10.70
N VAL A 62 -4.10 22.08 10.82
CA VAL A 62 -5.18 23.07 10.73
C VAL A 62 -5.69 23.19 9.28
N LEU A 63 -4.80 23.10 8.30
CA LEU A 63 -5.16 23.12 6.88
C LEU A 63 -5.93 21.87 6.46
N ILE A 64 -5.51 20.66 6.87
CA ILE A 64 -6.27 19.41 6.65
C ILE A 64 -7.73 19.52 7.12
N ALA A 65 -7.96 20.19 8.27
CA ALA A 65 -9.30 20.33 8.84
C ALA A 65 -10.24 21.27 8.06
N ILE A 66 -9.72 22.02 7.07
CA ILE A 66 -10.48 22.97 6.25
C ILE A 66 -10.35 22.74 4.74
N ASP A 67 -9.33 21.99 4.31
CA ASP A 67 -9.01 21.70 2.90
C ASP A 67 -8.56 20.24 2.73
N GLU A 68 -9.34 19.50 1.94
CA GLU A 68 -9.12 18.07 1.66
C GLU A 68 -7.97 17.84 0.67
N ASP A 69 -7.69 18.82 -0.21
CA ASP A 69 -6.53 18.72 -1.10
C ASP A 69 -5.22 18.84 -0.31
N HIS A 70 -5.20 19.56 0.83
CA HIS A 70 -4.04 19.61 1.73
C HIS A 70 -3.77 18.25 2.43
N LEU A 71 -4.81 17.44 2.69
CA LEU A 71 -4.61 16.06 3.14
C LEU A 71 -3.89 15.23 2.07
N ARG A 72 -4.28 15.37 0.79
CA ARG A 72 -3.58 14.71 -0.32
C ARG A 72 -2.11 15.15 -0.39
N GLU A 73 -1.82 16.44 -0.25
CA GLU A 73 -0.43 16.94 -0.24
C GLU A 73 0.41 16.42 0.95
N VAL A 74 -0.21 16.26 2.12
CA VAL A 74 0.45 15.68 3.30
C VAL A 74 0.72 14.19 3.10
N LEU A 75 -0.25 13.42 2.62
CA LEU A 75 -0.07 11.99 2.36
C LEU A 75 0.91 11.74 1.19
N GLN A 76 0.91 12.58 0.15
CA GLN A 76 1.89 12.49 -0.93
C GLN A 76 3.31 12.80 -0.46
N ARG A 77 3.49 13.73 0.51
CA ARG A 77 4.79 13.94 1.17
C ARG A 77 5.28 12.69 1.89
N ILE A 78 4.37 11.91 2.48
CA ILE A 78 4.68 10.62 3.13
C ILE A 78 5.08 9.58 2.08
N VAL A 79 4.25 9.35 1.04
CA VAL A 79 4.57 8.46 -0.10
C VAL A 79 5.95 8.77 -0.69
N ASN A 80 6.21 10.04 -0.98
CA ASN A 80 7.47 10.48 -1.60
C ASN A 80 8.68 10.32 -0.66
N PHE A 81 8.53 10.59 0.64
CA PHE A 81 9.63 10.47 1.60
C PHE A 81 10.00 9.01 1.88
N PHE A 82 9.00 8.14 1.95
CA PHE A 82 9.16 6.71 2.19
C PHE A 82 9.44 5.92 0.90
N GLU A 83 9.50 6.59 -0.26
CA GLU A 83 9.76 5.97 -1.56
C GLU A 83 8.85 4.74 -1.77
N ILE A 84 7.55 4.92 -1.52
CA ILE A 84 6.58 3.81 -1.59
C ILE A 84 6.38 3.44 -3.06
N GLU A 85 6.65 2.18 -3.38
CA GLU A 85 6.37 1.57 -4.67
C GLU A 85 5.31 0.47 -4.47
N PHE A 86 4.32 0.46 -5.33
CA PHE A 86 3.26 -0.53 -5.37
C PHE A 86 3.76 -1.77 -6.11
N VAL A 87 3.61 -2.95 -5.50
CA VAL A 87 3.88 -4.23 -6.14
C VAL A 87 2.55 -4.80 -6.63
N ASP A 88 1.72 -5.36 -5.74
CA ASP A 88 0.45 -5.98 -6.13
C ASP A 88 -0.62 -5.94 -5.02
N ASN A 89 -1.88 -6.17 -5.41
CA ASN A 89 -3.02 -6.38 -4.54
C ASN A 89 -3.69 -7.71 -4.93
N ILE A 90 -3.13 -8.79 -4.40
CA ILE A 90 -3.47 -10.18 -4.69
C ILE A 90 -4.92 -10.51 -4.28
N GLY A 91 -5.46 -9.83 -3.26
CA GLY A 91 -6.82 -10.05 -2.72
C GLY A 91 -7.95 -9.26 -3.41
N GLY A 92 -7.67 -8.14 -4.07
CA GLY A 92 -8.69 -7.33 -4.74
C GLY A 92 -9.38 -6.26 -3.88
N GLY A 93 -8.60 -5.49 -3.11
CA GLY A 93 -8.97 -4.14 -2.65
C GLY A 93 -9.09 -3.93 -1.13
N GLY A 94 -8.68 -2.73 -0.67
CA GLY A 94 -8.98 -2.21 0.67
C GLY A 94 -7.91 -2.49 1.74
N ASN A 95 -6.70 -1.92 1.59
CA ASN A 95 -5.64 -1.95 2.62
C ASN A 95 -4.57 -0.86 2.50
N PHE A 96 -4.42 -0.24 1.33
CA PHE A 96 -3.42 0.81 1.13
C PHE A 96 -3.70 2.01 2.06
N GLU A 97 -4.97 2.31 2.31
CA GLU A 97 -5.42 3.28 3.30
C GLU A 97 -5.02 2.90 4.74
N SER A 98 -5.05 1.60 5.11
CA SER A 98 -4.60 1.13 6.42
C SER A 98 -3.09 1.35 6.62
N VAL A 99 -2.29 1.01 5.60
CA VAL A 99 -0.83 1.27 5.59
C VAL A 99 -0.55 2.78 5.68
N MET A 100 -1.21 3.58 4.84
CA MET A 100 -1.07 5.04 4.83
C MET A 100 -1.51 5.69 6.15
N TRP A 101 -2.52 5.14 6.82
CA TRP A 101 -2.96 5.60 8.14
C TRP A 101 -1.91 5.32 9.23
N ILE A 102 -1.33 4.12 9.24
CA ILE A 102 -0.27 3.74 10.18
C ILE A 102 0.97 4.63 9.96
N LEU A 103 1.39 4.83 8.70
CA LEU A 103 2.48 5.74 8.35
C LEU A 103 2.16 7.19 8.76
N TYR A 104 0.95 7.69 8.47
CA TYR A 104 0.52 9.03 8.87
C TYR A 104 0.61 9.25 10.37
N GLN A 105 0.04 8.35 11.18
CA GLN A 105 0.16 8.41 12.64
C GLN A 105 1.63 8.38 13.10
N TYR A 106 2.46 7.49 12.54
CA TYR A 106 3.87 7.40 12.92
C TYR A 106 4.63 8.71 12.63
N VAL A 107 4.37 9.33 11.48
CA VAL A 107 4.95 10.64 11.13
C VAL A 107 4.45 11.74 12.06
N LEU A 108 3.15 11.79 12.41
CA LEU A 108 2.64 12.75 13.39
C LEU A 108 3.29 12.59 14.77
N TYR A 109 3.48 11.35 15.22
CA TYR A 109 4.14 11.03 16.49
C TYR A 109 5.61 11.46 16.49
N LYS A 110 6.36 11.14 15.41
CA LYS A 110 7.77 11.52 15.25
C LYS A 110 7.98 13.03 15.08
N ASN A 111 6.98 13.76 14.57
CA ASN A 111 6.95 15.23 14.57
C ASN A 111 6.48 15.84 15.91
N GLY A 112 6.08 15.02 16.89
CA GLY A 112 5.61 15.47 18.21
C GLY A 112 4.21 16.10 18.21
N LEU A 113 3.41 15.87 17.16
CA LEU A 113 2.06 16.42 17.00
C LEU A 113 1.00 15.59 17.73
N ILE A 114 1.23 14.28 17.87
CA ILE A 114 0.48 13.39 18.76
C ILE A 114 1.42 12.80 19.82
N LYS A 115 0.88 12.48 21.00
CA LYS A 115 1.67 12.02 22.16
C LYS A 115 1.98 10.53 22.15
N GLU A 116 1.14 9.76 21.48
CA GLU A 116 1.15 8.31 21.44
C GLU A 116 0.97 7.90 19.98
N PHE A 117 1.73 6.90 19.53
CA PHE A 117 1.50 6.22 18.27
C PHE A 117 0.67 4.97 18.58
N ASP A 118 -0.56 4.93 18.09
CA ASP A 118 -1.51 3.85 18.37
C ASP A 118 -2.19 3.41 17.07
N PRO A 119 -1.61 2.42 16.36
CA PRO A 119 -2.13 1.95 15.08
C PRO A 119 -3.52 1.32 15.21
N GLN A 120 -3.92 0.81 16.39
CA GLN A 120 -5.24 0.23 16.63
C GLN A 120 -6.35 1.28 16.74
N LYS A 121 -6.03 2.55 17.08
CA LYS A 121 -6.98 3.67 17.08
C LYS A 121 -7.32 4.17 15.66
N ILE A 122 -7.53 3.28 14.70
CA ILE A 122 -8.14 3.63 13.41
C ILE A 122 -9.55 4.14 13.68
N ILE A 123 -9.77 5.45 13.53
CA ILE A 123 -11.10 6.06 13.73
C ILE A 123 -11.92 5.80 12.47
N TRP A 124 -12.53 4.62 12.41
CA TRP A 124 -13.40 4.13 11.33
C TRP A 124 -14.60 5.05 11.00
N GLU A 125 -14.83 6.11 11.77
CA GLU A 125 -15.90 7.09 11.55
C GLU A 125 -15.51 8.26 10.62
N GLU A 126 -14.21 8.47 10.35
CA GLU A 126 -13.70 9.48 9.38
C GLU A 126 -13.07 8.84 8.12
N THR A 127 -12.96 7.51 8.06
CA THR A 127 -12.11 6.78 7.10
C THR A 127 -12.47 6.96 5.63
N LYS A 128 -13.74 7.03 5.24
CA LYS A 128 -14.12 7.00 3.80
C LYS A 128 -13.46 8.10 2.97
N LYS A 129 -13.24 9.29 3.57
CA LYS A 129 -12.51 10.38 2.92
C LYS A 129 -11.01 10.13 2.84
N PHE A 130 -10.42 9.61 3.92
CA PHE A 130 -9.01 9.24 3.96
C PHE A 130 -8.69 8.15 2.92
N GLU A 131 -9.55 7.13 2.84
CA GLU A 131 -9.57 6.07 1.84
C GLU A 131 -9.66 6.65 0.41
N GLU A 132 -10.68 7.47 0.13
CA GLU A 132 -10.85 8.15 -1.17
C GLU A 132 -9.61 8.98 -1.57
N VAL A 133 -8.97 9.68 -0.63
CA VAL A 133 -7.72 10.42 -0.89
C VAL A 133 -6.55 9.47 -1.14
N CYS A 134 -6.41 8.37 -0.39
CA CYS A 134 -5.33 7.39 -0.58
C CYS A 134 -5.34 6.79 -2.00
N TYR A 135 -6.51 6.48 -2.55
CA TYR A 135 -6.66 6.01 -3.94
C TYR A 135 -6.43 7.09 -5.01
N THR A 136 -6.10 8.34 -4.63
CA THR A 136 -5.69 9.42 -5.54
C THR A 136 -4.21 9.82 -5.41
N LEU A 137 -3.42 9.11 -4.60
CA LEU A 137 -1.98 9.36 -4.44
C LEU A 137 -1.20 8.84 -5.65
N ASP A 138 -0.16 9.58 -6.04
CA ASP A 138 0.80 9.18 -7.07
C ASP A 138 1.81 8.21 -6.46
N VAL A 139 1.53 6.91 -6.58
CA VAL A 139 2.39 5.80 -6.12
C VAL A 139 2.97 5.13 -7.36
N ARG A 140 4.29 4.93 -7.37
CA ARG A 140 4.96 4.27 -8.51
C ARG A 140 4.68 2.78 -8.47
N ALA A 141 4.38 2.18 -9.62
CA ALA A 141 4.48 0.72 -9.74
C ALA A 141 5.95 0.31 -9.93
N VAL A 142 6.35 -0.83 -9.36
CA VAL A 142 7.63 -1.48 -9.70
C VAL A 142 7.62 -1.97 -11.16
N SER A 143 8.78 -2.29 -11.73
CA SER A 143 8.88 -2.82 -13.09
C SER A 143 8.36 -4.25 -13.21
N ASP A 144 7.87 -4.68 -14.38
CA ASP A 144 7.34 -6.05 -14.62
C ASP A 144 8.36 -7.18 -14.30
N GLU A 145 9.66 -6.90 -14.40
CA GLU A 145 10.75 -7.81 -14.01
C GLU A 145 10.87 -7.90 -12.48
N GLU A 146 10.88 -6.76 -11.80
CA GLU A 146 10.96 -6.68 -10.34
C GLU A 146 9.68 -7.19 -9.66
N HIS A 147 8.52 -6.92 -10.25
CA HIS A 147 7.22 -7.45 -9.84
C HIS A 147 7.23 -8.98 -9.80
N ARG A 148 7.60 -9.63 -10.92
CA ARG A 148 7.72 -11.09 -10.99
C ARG A 148 8.73 -11.62 -9.98
N ARG A 149 9.90 -10.98 -9.86
CA ARG A 149 10.93 -11.38 -8.87
C ARG A 149 10.39 -11.35 -7.44
N ILE A 150 9.72 -10.27 -7.04
CA ILE A 150 9.16 -10.13 -5.68
C ILE A 150 8.05 -11.16 -5.44
N LEU A 151 7.13 -11.35 -6.38
CA LEU A 151 6.04 -12.32 -6.21
C LEU A 151 6.56 -13.77 -6.15
N THR A 152 7.64 -14.11 -6.86
CA THR A 152 8.32 -15.41 -6.71
C THR A 152 9.06 -15.51 -5.37
N GLU A 153 9.76 -14.46 -4.92
CA GLU A 153 10.48 -14.43 -3.63
C GLU A 153 9.55 -14.66 -2.42
N ILE A 154 8.30 -14.18 -2.47
CA ILE A 154 7.29 -14.41 -1.42
C ILE A 154 6.45 -15.70 -1.62
N GLY A 155 6.63 -16.40 -2.75
CA GLY A 155 5.88 -17.62 -3.08
C GLY A 155 4.44 -17.39 -3.54
N ALA A 156 4.10 -16.20 -4.03
CA ALA A 156 2.80 -15.85 -4.61
C ALA A 156 2.66 -16.27 -6.08
N LEU A 157 3.77 -16.55 -6.78
CA LEU A 157 3.81 -17.22 -8.08
C LEU A 157 4.54 -18.55 -7.95
N ASP A 158 3.92 -19.64 -8.42
CA ASP A 158 4.60 -20.94 -8.59
C ASP A 158 5.64 -20.84 -9.73
N GLU A 159 6.81 -21.46 -9.55
CA GLU A 159 7.90 -21.42 -10.54
C GLU A 159 7.48 -21.93 -11.94
N GLU A 160 6.45 -22.79 -12.02
CA GLU A 160 5.93 -23.34 -13.28
C GLU A 160 5.21 -22.28 -14.16
N GLU A 161 4.65 -21.20 -13.60
CA GLU A 161 4.05 -20.11 -14.40
C GLU A 161 5.09 -19.19 -15.06
N LEU A 162 6.38 -19.31 -14.69
CA LEU A 162 7.47 -18.53 -15.27
C LEU A 162 8.01 -19.12 -16.59
N GLU A 163 7.81 -20.42 -16.85
CA GLU A 163 8.38 -21.11 -18.03
C GLU A 163 7.57 -20.90 -19.33
N GLU A 164 6.29 -20.51 -19.27
CA GLU A 164 5.46 -20.33 -20.48
C GLU A 164 5.83 -19.09 -21.31
N ASP A 165 6.39 -18.04 -20.69
CA ASP A 165 6.69 -16.75 -21.33
C ASP A 165 8.02 -16.75 -22.12
N GLU A 166 8.94 -17.67 -21.83
CA GLU A 166 10.22 -17.81 -22.56
C GLU A 166 10.12 -18.66 -23.85
N CYS A 167 8.99 -19.32 -24.10
CA CYS A 167 8.84 -20.29 -25.19
C CYS A 167 8.22 -19.76 -26.49
N GLU A 168 7.74 -18.51 -26.56
CA GLU A 168 7.08 -17.98 -27.78
C GLU A 168 8.03 -17.34 -28.83
N ASP A 169 9.31 -17.08 -28.52
CA ASP A 169 10.25 -16.39 -29.45
C ASP A 169 11.31 -17.32 -30.07
N SER A 170 10.89 -18.54 -30.44
CA SER A 170 11.71 -19.52 -31.18
C SER A 170 10.89 -20.36 -32.17
N SER A 171 10.50 -19.74 -33.30
CA SER A 171 9.87 -20.39 -34.47
C SER A 171 10.40 -19.86 -35.79
#